data_AF-A0A843E7L5-F1
#
_entry.id   AF-A0A843E7L5-F1
#
_cell.length_a   1.000
_cell.length_b   1.000
_cell.length_c   1.000
_cell.angle_alpha   90.00
_cell.angle_beta   90.00
_cell.angle_gamma   90.00
#
_symmetry.space_group_name_H-M   'P 1'
#
loop_
_entity.id
_entity.type
_entity.pdbx_description
1 polymer ?
#
loop_
_entity_poly.entity_id
_entity_poly.type
_entity_poly.pdbx_seq_one_letter_code
_entity_poly.pdbx_strand_id
1 'polypeptide(L)'
;RDFGGISTEAIDIKSLVEGVGVKFVREINPYDVKAATKVMKDALDFDGVAVVISKCPCPLELKKQKQLVIKAVEVHQDKCIKCYNCVRTIACPALFKSKEGQISTDPTQCIGCRMCANVCPTGAIEVKQ
;
A
#
# COMPACT_ATOMS: atom_id res chain seq x y z
N ARG A 1 -19.96 11.54 -2.09
CA ARG A 1 -19.38 10.82 -3.25
C ARG A 1 -20.43 10.84 -4.36
N ASP A 2 -20.01 10.99 -5.61
CA ASP A 2 -20.92 10.95 -6.75
C ASP A 2 -21.00 9.50 -7.27
N PHE A 3 -22.15 8.85 -7.04
CA PHE A 3 -22.45 7.52 -7.54
C PHE A 3 -23.60 7.64 -8.55
N GLY A 4 -23.26 7.61 -9.84
CA GLY A 4 -24.28 7.66 -10.91
C GLY A 4 -25.02 8.99 -11.05
N GLY A 5 -24.40 10.12 -10.68
CA GLY A 5 -24.99 11.47 -10.79
C GLY A 5 -25.72 11.93 -9.53
N ILE A 6 -25.66 11.16 -8.44
CA ILE A 6 -26.27 11.50 -7.16
C ILE A 6 -25.15 11.76 -6.15
N SER A 7 -25.07 13.01 -5.69
CA SER A 7 -24.17 13.39 -4.59
C SER A 7 -24.77 12.94 -3.27
N THR A 8 -24.10 12.00 -2.61
CA THR A 8 -24.48 11.48 -1.29
C THR A 8 -23.38 11.69 -0.27
N GLU A 9 -23.76 11.78 1.01
CA GLU A 9 -22.80 11.82 2.11
C GLU A 9 -22.04 10.50 2.22
N ALA A 10 -20.79 10.57 2.69
CA ALA A 10 -19.98 9.37 2.90
C ALA A 10 -20.43 8.67 4.18
N ILE A 11 -20.81 7.39 4.07
CA ILE A 11 -21.11 6.55 5.22
C ILE A 11 -19.82 6.25 5.98
N ASP A 12 -19.84 6.44 7.30
CA ASP A 12 -18.77 5.96 8.16
C ASP A 12 -18.90 4.45 8.41
N ILE A 13 -18.19 3.68 7.58
CA ILE A 13 -18.19 2.21 7.62
C ILE A 13 -17.75 1.71 9.01
N LYS A 14 -16.85 2.42 9.70
CA LYS A 14 -16.36 2.00 11.01
C LYS A 14 -17.50 1.99 12.03
N SER A 15 -18.17 3.13 12.20
CA SER A 15 -19.31 3.25 13.12
C SER A 15 -20.45 2.30 12.77
N LEU A 16 -20.71 2.10 11.47
CA LEU A 16 -21.72 1.14 11.01
C LEU A 16 -21.41 -0.28 11.48
N VAL A 17 -20.18 -0.74 11.23
CA VAL A 17 -19.76 -2.11 11.57
C VAL A 17 -19.70 -2.34 13.08
N GLU A 18 -19.25 -1.34 13.84
CA GLU A 18 -19.28 -1.37 15.31
C GLU A 18 -20.74 -1.44 15.81
N GLY A 19 -21.66 -0.70 15.21
CA GLY A 19 -23.09 -0.72 15.53
C GLY A 19 -23.81 -2.04 15.20
N VAL A 20 -23.30 -2.81 14.23
CA VAL A 20 -23.79 -4.17 13.91
C VAL A 20 -23.36 -5.21 14.96
N GLY A 21 -22.46 -4.84 15.88
CA GLY A 21 -22.02 -5.72 16.98
C GLY A 21 -20.70 -6.44 16.70
N VAL A 22 -19.96 -6.05 15.65
CA VAL A 22 -18.63 -6.59 15.37
C VAL A 22 -17.64 -6.06 16.41
N LYS A 23 -16.98 -6.97 17.13
CA LYS A 23 -16.05 -6.64 18.22
C LYS A 23 -14.64 -6.30 17.74
N PHE A 24 -14.24 -6.87 16.60
CA PHE A 24 -12.93 -6.59 16.01
C PHE A 24 -13.11 -5.68 14.79
N VAL A 25 -12.82 -4.39 14.99
CA VAL A 25 -12.82 -3.37 13.93
C VAL A 25 -11.51 -2.61 13.97
N ARG A 26 -10.76 -2.59 12.86
CA ARG A 26 -9.49 -1.85 12.73
C ARG A 26 -9.42 -1.11 11.41
N GLU A 27 -9.05 0.16 11.45
CA GLU A 27 -8.69 0.92 10.25
C GLU A 27 -7.18 0.83 10.01
N ILE A 28 -6.77 0.57 8.78
CA ILE A 28 -5.35 0.49 8.40
C ILE A 28 -5.08 1.24 7.09
N ASN A 29 -3.85 1.69 6.91
CA ASN A 29 -3.33 2.11 5.62
C ASN A 29 -2.62 0.91 4.95
N PRO A 30 -3.08 0.43 3.78
CA PRO A 30 -2.48 -0.74 3.12
C PRO A 30 -1.05 -0.51 2.63
N TYR A 31 -0.59 0.75 2.50
CA TYR A 31 0.80 1.04 2.15
C TYR A 31 1.77 0.85 3.32
N ASP A 32 1.29 0.83 4.56
CA ASP A 32 2.08 0.37 5.72
C ASP A 32 2.02 -1.16 5.82
N VAL A 33 2.87 -1.81 5.02
CA VAL A 33 2.93 -3.27 4.90
C VAL A 33 3.12 -3.95 6.26
N LYS A 34 3.91 -3.38 7.16
CA LYS A 34 4.21 -4.00 8.47
C LYS A 34 2.98 -3.92 9.39
N ALA A 35 2.38 -2.74 9.53
CA ALA A 35 1.18 -2.57 10.34
C ALA A 35 0.00 -3.37 9.77
N ALA A 36 -0.20 -3.33 8.45
CA ALA A 36 -1.25 -4.08 7.77
C ALA A 36 -1.09 -5.58 7.99
N THR A 37 0.12 -6.13 7.81
CA THR A 37 0.37 -7.56 8.02
C THR A 37 0.08 -7.98 9.47
N LYS A 38 0.44 -7.14 10.44
CA LYS A 38 0.15 -7.40 11.85
C LYS A 38 -1.36 -7.45 12.11
N VAL A 39 -2.09 -6.42 11.69
CA VAL A 39 -3.55 -6.35 11.90
C VAL A 39 -4.27 -7.50 11.18
N MET A 40 -3.80 -7.89 10.00
CA MET A 40 -4.36 -9.03 9.29
C MET A 40 -4.13 -10.35 10.04
N LYS A 41 -2.97 -10.54 10.70
CA LYS A 41 -2.73 -11.71 11.56
C LYS A 41 -3.63 -11.67 12.80
N ASP A 42 -3.69 -10.53 13.49
CA ASP A 42 -4.54 -10.35 14.66
C ASP A 42 -6.03 -10.59 14.32
N ALA A 43 -6.46 -10.24 13.11
CA ALA A 43 -7.81 -10.47 12.61
C ALA A 43 -8.11 -11.94 12.30
N LEU A 44 -7.11 -12.70 11.83
CA LEU A 44 -7.23 -14.14 11.56
C LEU A 44 -7.24 -14.95 12.86
N ASP A 45 -6.53 -14.51 13.88
CA ASP A 45 -6.47 -15.15 15.20
C ASP A 45 -7.71 -14.84 16.07
N PHE A 46 -8.53 -13.86 15.67
CA PHE A 46 -9.72 -13.46 16.41
C PHE A 46 -10.87 -14.44 16.21
N ASP A 47 -11.43 -14.94 17.31
CA ASP A 47 -12.61 -15.82 17.28
C ASP A 47 -13.89 -15.01 17.04
N GLY A 48 -14.37 -15.04 15.81
CA GLY A 48 -15.60 -14.38 15.37
C GLY A 48 -15.43 -13.55 14.10
N VAL A 49 -16.38 -12.66 13.85
CA VAL A 49 -16.31 -11.76 12.69
C VAL A 49 -15.27 -10.65 12.98
N ALA A 50 -14.26 -10.58 12.14
CA ALA A 50 -13.25 -9.52 12.15
C ALA A 50 -13.38 -8.63 10.92
N VAL A 51 -13.39 -7.32 11.11
CA VAL A 51 -13.45 -6.34 10.02
C VAL A 51 -12.21 -5.45 10.03
N VAL A 52 -11.51 -5.45 8.90
CA VAL A 52 -10.36 -4.60 8.64
C VAL A 52 -10.71 -3.62 7.53
N ILE A 53 -10.72 -2.33 7.84
CA ILE A 53 -11.07 -1.26 6.92
C ILE A 53 -9.77 -0.68 6.34
N SER A 54 -9.47 -1.04 5.10
CA SER A 54 -8.33 -0.48 4.36
C SER A 54 -8.67 0.91 3.83
N LYS A 55 -8.12 1.94 4.47
CA LYS A 55 -8.45 3.36 4.20
C LYS A 55 -7.28 4.07 3.52
N CYS A 56 -7.36 4.18 2.21
CA CYS A 56 -6.46 5.01 1.40
C CYS A 56 -7.16 5.44 0.10
N PRO A 57 -6.79 6.59 -0.49
CA PRO A 57 -7.28 6.96 -1.81
C PRO A 57 -6.74 5.99 -2.87
N CYS A 58 -7.61 5.49 -3.75
CA CYS A 58 -7.22 4.64 -4.86
C CYS A 58 -6.38 5.45 -5.87
N PRO A 59 -5.18 4.98 -6.27
CA PRO A 59 -4.36 5.67 -7.27
C PRO A 59 -5.09 5.91 -8.61
N LEU A 60 -5.95 4.98 -9.02
CA LEU A 60 -6.74 5.11 -10.25
C LEU A 60 -7.76 6.25 -10.14
N GLU A 61 -8.39 6.40 -8.96
CA GLU A 61 -9.33 7.48 -8.72
C GLU A 61 -8.61 8.84 -8.66
N LEU A 62 -7.48 8.91 -7.95
CA LEU A 62 -6.64 10.12 -7.95
C LEU A 62 -6.16 10.49 -9.35
N LYS A 63 -5.85 9.50 -10.20
CA LYS A 63 -5.48 9.71 -11.60
C LYS A 63 -6.64 10.30 -12.40
N LYS A 64 -7.84 9.75 -12.25
CA LYS A 64 -9.07 10.26 -12.88
C LYS A 64 -9.36 11.70 -12.47
N GLN A 65 -9.16 12.03 -11.20
CA GLN A 65 -9.37 13.37 -10.64
C GLN A 65 -8.20 14.35 -10.92
N LYS A 66 -7.14 13.92 -11.64
CA LYS A 66 -5.91 14.69 -11.88
C LYS A 66 -5.21 15.16 -10.60
N GLN A 67 -5.39 14.44 -9.50
CA GLN A 67 -4.78 14.71 -8.19
C GLN A 67 -3.62 13.75 -7.85
N LEU A 68 -3.35 12.78 -8.72
CA LEU A 68 -2.24 11.85 -8.51
C LEU A 68 -0.91 12.55 -8.79
N VAL A 69 -0.15 12.83 -7.72
CA VAL A 69 1.25 13.26 -7.81
C VAL A 69 2.11 12.02 -7.97
N ILE A 70 2.60 11.79 -9.19
CA ILE A 70 3.47 10.66 -9.48
C ILE A 70 4.85 10.96 -8.91
N LYS A 71 5.28 10.14 -7.95
CA LYS A 71 6.66 10.11 -7.46
C LYS A 71 7.30 8.81 -7.88
N ALA A 72 8.56 8.86 -8.28
CA ALA A 72 9.34 7.66 -8.53
C ALA A 72 10.08 7.25 -7.26
N VAL A 73 10.18 5.96 -7.04
CA VAL A 73 11.12 5.41 -6.07
C VAL A 73 12.48 5.27 -6.75
N GLU A 74 13.56 5.50 -6.03
CA GLU A 74 14.93 5.22 -6.45
C GLU A 74 15.55 4.15 -5.56
N VAL A 75 16.43 3.33 -6.17
CA VAL A 75 17.19 2.29 -5.49
C VAL A 75 18.66 2.71 -5.44
N HIS A 76 19.15 2.98 -4.23
CA HIS A 76 20.54 3.30 -3.91
C HIS A 76 21.41 2.04 -4.02
N GLN A 77 22.14 1.92 -5.13
CA GLN A 77 22.89 0.70 -5.45
C GLN A 77 24.07 0.45 -4.49
N ASP A 78 24.60 1.49 -3.85
CA ASP A 78 25.62 1.43 -2.80
C ASP A 78 25.13 0.74 -1.51
N LYS A 79 23.83 0.89 -1.19
CA LYS A 79 23.20 0.26 -0.01
C LYS A 79 22.51 -1.07 -0.33
N CYS A 80 22.37 -1.39 -1.61
CA CYS A 80 21.60 -2.54 -2.07
C CYS A 80 22.43 -3.83 -2.01
N ILE A 81 22.08 -4.72 -1.08
CA ILE A 81 22.72 -6.04 -0.92
C ILE A 81 22.17 -7.12 -1.86
N LYS A 82 21.34 -6.75 -2.85
CA LYS A 82 20.71 -7.68 -3.81
C LYS A 82 19.98 -8.87 -3.17
N CYS A 83 19.34 -8.67 -2.01
CA CYS A 83 18.57 -9.71 -1.32
C CYS A 83 17.22 -10.05 -1.99
N TYR A 84 16.78 -9.24 -2.95
CA TYR A 84 15.55 -9.43 -3.74
C TYR A 84 14.22 -9.45 -2.96
N ASN A 85 14.23 -9.18 -1.66
CA ASN A 85 13.01 -9.13 -0.83
C ASN A 85 11.96 -8.14 -1.35
N CYS A 86 12.38 -6.97 -1.86
CA CYS A 86 11.45 -5.98 -2.41
C CYS A 86 10.66 -6.51 -3.61
N VAL A 87 11.30 -7.28 -4.49
CA VAL A 87 10.66 -7.88 -5.67
C VAL A 87 9.78 -9.06 -5.25
N ARG A 88 10.27 -9.93 -4.37
CA ARG A 88 9.56 -11.14 -3.94
C ARG A 88 8.32 -10.84 -3.08
N THR A 89 8.43 -9.91 -2.13
CA THR A 89 7.37 -9.65 -1.15
C THR A 89 6.29 -8.73 -1.70
N ILE A 90 6.65 -7.70 -2.45
CA ILE A 90 5.68 -6.73 -2.97
C ILE A 90 5.16 -7.15 -4.35
N ALA A 91 5.96 -7.88 -5.14
CA ALA A 91 5.63 -8.24 -6.52
C ALA A 91 5.17 -7.01 -7.36
N CYS A 92 5.78 -5.85 -7.11
CA CYS A 92 5.43 -4.62 -7.80
C CYS A 92 5.85 -4.72 -9.27
N PRO A 93 4.96 -4.48 -10.24
CA PRO A 93 5.32 -4.51 -11.67
C PRO A 93 6.38 -3.47 -12.02
N ALA A 94 6.41 -2.35 -11.29
CA ALA A 94 7.40 -1.28 -11.49
C ALA A 94 8.81 -1.64 -10.99
N LEU A 95 9.01 -2.76 -10.28
CA LEU A 95 10.32 -3.20 -9.80
C LEU A 95 10.82 -4.38 -10.63
N PHE A 96 12.01 -4.25 -11.21
CA PHE A 96 12.59 -5.29 -12.04
C PHE A 96 14.08 -5.50 -11.75
N LYS A 97 14.55 -6.69 -12.11
CA LYS A 97 15.96 -7.07 -12.04
C LYS A 97 16.63 -6.71 -13.37
N SER A 98 17.69 -5.92 -13.33
CA SER A 98 18.53 -5.62 -14.50
C SER A 98 19.32 -6.86 -14.93
N LYS A 99 19.92 -6.81 -16.13
CA LYS A 99 20.78 -7.90 -16.64
C LYS A 99 21.96 -8.21 -15.71
N GLU A 100 22.46 -7.20 -15.00
CA GLU A 100 23.57 -7.27 -14.04
C GLU A 100 23.11 -7.69 -12.63
N GLY A 101 21.82 -8.01 -12.47
CA GLY A 101 21.23 -8.44 -11.21
C GLY A 101 20.99 -7.33 -10.20
N GLN A 102 21.14 -6.07 -10.59
CA GLN A 102 20.72 -4.91 -9.80
C GLN A 102 19.19 -4.78 -9.81
N ILE A 103 18.65 -4.11 -8.79
CA ILE A 103 17.22 -3.78 -8.74
C ILE A 103 17.03 -2.37 -9.23
N SER A 104 16.12 -2.21 -10.19
CA SER A 104 15.76 -0.94 -10.81
C SER A 104 14.24 -0.77 -10.80
N THR A 105 13.81 0.47 -10.95
CA THR A 105 12.41 0.88 -10.96
C THR A 105 12.03 1.48 -12.31
N ASP A 106 10.87 1.11 -12.85
CA ASP A 106 10.26 1.78 -14.00
C ASP A 106 9.46 3.00 -13.54
N PRO A 107 9.90 4.24 -13.84
CA PRO A 107 9.23 5.45 -13.41
C PRO A 107 7.85 5.66 -14.08
N THR A 108 7.57 4.98 -15.19
CA THR A 108 6.26 5.08 -15.87
C THR A 108 5.18 4.27 -15.16
N GLN A 109 5.58 3.23 -14.43
CA GLN A 109 4.69 2.36 -13.66
C GLN A 109 4.72 2.67 -12.15
N CYS A 110 5.82 3.25 -11.66
CA CYS A 110 5.97 3.57 -10.26
C CYS A 110 5.09 4.77 -9.86
N ILE A 111 4.25 4.58 -8.84
CA ILE A 111 3.40 5.64 -8.27
C ILE A 111 3.93 6.18 -6.94
N GLY A 112 5.09 5.70 -6.47
CA GLY A 112 5.68 6.21 -5.23
C GLY A 112 4.98 5.75 -3.95
N CYS A 113 4.27 4.61 -3.97
CA CYS A 113 3.52 4.10 -2.81
C CYS A 113 4.38 3.69 -1.60
N ARG A 114 5.72 3.64 -1.76
CA ARG A 114 6.71 3.35 -0.71
C ARG A 114 6.65 1.94 -0.09
N MET A 115 5.77 1.05 -0.54
CA MET A 115 5.67 -0.33 -0.02
C MET A 115 7.00 -1.10 -0.12
N CYS A 116 7.73 -0.93 -1.23
CA CYS A 116 9.04 -1.55 -1.43
C CYS A 116 10.12 -1.02 -0.47
N ALA A 117 10.06 0.26 -0.10
CA ALA A 117 10.95 0.84 0.90
C ALA A 117 10.66 0.25 2.30
N ASN A 118 9.38 0.04 2.64
CA ASN A 118 8.98 -0.52 3.94
C ASN A 118 9.52 -1.93 4.20
N VAL A 119 9.76 -2.71 3.14
CA VAL A 119 10.28 -4.10 3.24
C VAL A 119 11.79 -4.21 2.98
N CYS A 120 12.47 -3.11 2.62
CA CYS A 120 13.91 -3.13 2.39
C CYS A 120 14.66 -3.15 3.74
N PRO A 121 15.45 -4.19 4.05
CA PRO A 121 16.14 -4.29 5.34
C PRO A 121 17.30 -3.29 5.48
N THR A 122 17.90 -2.85 4.37
CA THR A 122 19.04 -1.92 4.37
C THR A 122 18.63 -0.46 4.14
N GLY A 123 17.34 -0.20 3.92
CA GLY A 123 16.86 1.15 3.61
C GLY A 123 17.39 1.69 2.26
N ALA A 124 17.74 0.82 1.32
CA ALA A 124 18.30 1.20 0.02
C ALA A 124 17.26 1.79 -0.96
N ILE A 125 16.02 2.00 -0.54
CA ILE A 125 14.90 2.36 -1.43
C ILE A 125 14.21 3.60 -0.86
N GLU A 126 14.18 4.69 -1.63
CA GLU A 126 13.64 5.98 -1.20
C GLU A 126 12.72 6.60 -2.26
N VAL A 127 11.75 7.42 -1.84
CA VAL A 127 10.85 8.13 -2.76
C VAL A 127 11.55 9.42 -3.18
N LYS A 128 11.86 9.60 -4.47
CA LYS A 128 12.30 10.88 -5.01
C LYS A 128 11.18 11.91 -4.82
N GLN A 129 11.54 13.07 -4.26
CA GLN A 129 10.60 14.18 -4.08
C GLN A 129 10.20 14.79 -5.41
#